data_AF-A0A7I7PF26-F1
#
_entry.id   AF-A0A7I7PF26-F1
#
_cell.length_a   1.000
_cell.length_b   1.000
_cell.length_c   1.000
_cell.angle_alpha   90.00
_cell.angle_beta   90.00
_cell.angle_gamma   90.00
#
_symmetry.space_group_name_H-M   'P 1'
#
loop_
_entity.id
_entity.type
_entity.pdbx_description
1 polymer ?
#
loop_
_entity_poly.entity_id
_entity_poly.type
_entity_poly.pdbx_seq_one_letter_code
_entity_poly.pdbx_strand_id
1 'polypeptide(L)'
;MTGPKTLAEHVGPTLHRAAAEAGRSEGEVQVAASLPIAVTDDVDALRARAAEQFAVYGQLPSYRAMLDREGYRDPQDAALIGDEKSVTQRIDELHDAGVDEFVGYPFDASDGGRARTRKLLRDYR
;
A
#
# COMPACT_ATOMS: atom_id res chain seq x y z
N MET A 1 6.92 2.38 2.82
CA MET A 1 6.22 1.73 1.71
C MET A 1 6.34 0.25 1.95
N THR A 2 5.23 -0.39 2.30
CA THR A 2 5.20 -1.74 2.86
C THR A 2 4.09 -2.50 2.15
N GLY A 3 4.44 -3.56 1.43
CA GLY A 3 3.48 -4.34 0.65
C GLY A 3 2.81 -5.45 1.46
N PRO A 4 1.89 -6.20 0.83
CA PRO A 4 1.06 -7.21 1.49
C PRO A 4 1.90 -8.32 2.15
N LYS A 5 3.02 -8.74 1.54
CA LYS A 5 3.85 -9.80 2.13
C LYS A 5 4.43 -9.38 3.47
N THR A 6 5.03 -8.20 3.53
CA THR A 6 5.62 -7.65 4.75
C THR A 6 4.55 -7.33 5.79
N LEU A 7 3.36 -6.89 5.36
CA LEU A 7 2.23 -6.67 6.26
C LEU A 7 1.80 -7.99 6.93
N ALA A 8 1.58 -9.04 6.16
CA ALA A 8 1.13 -10.35 6.63
C ALA A 8 2.19 -11.10 7.46
N GLU A 9 3.46 -11.05 7.04
CA GLU A 9 4.51 -11.89 7.62
C GLU A 9 5.32 -11.18 8.72
N HIS A 10 5.30 -9.84 8.76
CA HIS A 10 6.14 -9.08 9.69
C HIS A 10 5.36 -8.09 10.55
N VAL A 11 4.62 -7.16 9.95
CA VAL A 11 3.98 -6.06 10.68
C VAL A 11 2.85 -6.58 11.56
N GLY A 12 1.85 -7.25 10.96
CA GLY A 12 0.70 -7.80 11.67
C GLY A 12 1.15 -8.72 12.82
N PRO A 13 1.93 -9.78 12.57
CA PRO A 13 2.37 -10.70 13.63
C PRO A 13 3.15 -10.03 14.76
N THR A 14 3.97 -9.03 14.45
CA THR A 14 4.74 -8.30 15.47
C THR A 14 3.82 -7.47 16.37
N LEU A 15 2.85 -6.76 15.79
CA LEU A 15 1.88 -5.96 16.53
C LEU A 15 0.98 -6.83 17.42
N HIS A 16 0.47 -7.95 16.89
CA HIS A 16 -0.39 -8.87 17.63
C HIS A 16 0.35 -9.52 18.80
N ARG A 17 1.61 -9.96 18.59
CA ARG A 17 2.44 -10.50 19.67
C ARG A 17 2.67 -9.47 20.78
N ALA A 18 3.02 -8.23 20.42
CA ALA A 18 3.25 -7.17 21.39
C ALA A 18 1.98 -6.84 22.21
N ALA A 19 0.81 -6.88 21.58
CA ALA A 19 -0.45 -6.68 22.28
C ALA A 19 -0.79 -7.82 23.25
N ALA A 20 -0.57 -9.07 22.83
CA ALA A 20 -0.73 -10.23 23.71
C ALA A 20 0.21 -10.16 24.93
N GLU A 21 1.48 -9.80 24.71
CA GLU A 21 2.46 -9.57 25.80
C GLU A 21 2.04 -8.46 26.77
N ALA A 22 1.31 -7.46 26.27
CA ALA A 22 0.72 -6.39 27.06
C ALA A 22 -0.63 -6.76 27.72
N GLY A 23 -1.11 -8.00 27.56
CA GLY A 23 -2.38 -8.47 28.13
C GLY A 23 -3.64 -7.95 27.44
N ARG A 24 -3.53 -7.47 26.19
CA ARG A 24 -4.66 -7.01 25.38
C ARG A 24 -5.31 -8.19 24.65
N SER A 25 -6.62 -8.09 24.39
CA SER A 25 -7.33 -9.13 23.64
C SER A 25 -7.01 -9.08 22.14
N GLU A 26 -7.13 -10.23 21.47
CA GLU A 26 -6.97 -10.35 20.02
C GLU A 26 -8.06 -9.51 19.32
N GLY A 27 -7.67 -8.67 18.36
CA GLY A 27 -8.57 -7.72 17.66
C GLY A 27 -8.62 -6.31 18.24
N GLU A 28 -8.08 -6.06 19.44
CA GLU A 28 -7.92 -4.68 19.96
C GLU A 28 -6.83 -3.87 19.24
N VAL A 29 -5.97 -4.56 18.49
CA VAL A 29 -5.02 -3.92 17.59
C VAL A 29 -5.59 -3.93 16.19
N GLN A 30 -5.53 -2.77 15.55
CA GLN A 30 -5.94 -2.58 14.17
C GLN A 30 -4.71 -2.14 13.38
N VAL A 31 -4.53 -2.69 12.19
CA VAL A 31 -3.43 -2.41 11.28
C VAL A 31 -3.95 -1.52 10.16
N ALA A 32 -3.46 -0.28 10.13
CA ALA A 32 -3.69 0.63 9.01
C ALA A 32 -2.50 0.62 8.05
N ALA A 33 -2.76 0.54 6.75
CA ALA A 33 -1.73 0.64 5.70
C ALA A 33 -2.03 1.80 4.76
N SER A 34 -1.07 2.70 4.58
CA SER A 34 -1.16 3.77 3.57
C SER A 34 -0.16 3.56 2.44
N LEU A 35 -0.68 3.55 1.21
CA LEU A 35 0.11 3.34 0.00
C LEU A 35 -0.33 4.26 -1.13
N PRO A 36 0.60 4.67 -2.02
CA PRO A 36 0.25 5.39 -3.24
C PRO A 36 -0.68 4.57 -4.13
N ILE A 37 -1.65 5.24 -4.72
CA ILE A 37 -2.66 4.62 -5.58
C ILE A 37 -2.97 5.53 -6.78
N ALA A 38 -3.15 4.95 -7.96
CA ALA A 38 -3.61 5.65 -9.15
C ALA A 38 -4.35 4.69 -10.09
N VAL A 39 -5.58 5.06 -10.44
CA VAL A 39 -6.34 4.42 -11.52
C VAL A 39 -5.99 5.08 -12.85
N THR A 40 -5.46 4.31 -13.79
CA THR A 40 -4.99 4.77 -15.10
C THR A 40 -5.03 3.64 -16.13
N ASP A 41 -5.20 3.98 -17.39
CA ASP A 41 -5.02 3.04 -18.51
C ASP A 41 -3.56 3.08 -19.05
N ASP A 42 -2.77 4.11 -18.66
CA ASP A 42 -1.35 4.24 -18.96
C ASP A 42 -0.52 3.94 -17.69
N VAL A 43 -0.35 2.64 -17.43
CA VAL A 43 0.35 2.14 -16.24
C VAL A 43 1.82 2.51 -16.28
N ASP A 44 2.46 2.43 -17.44
CA ASP A 44 3.89 2.67 -17.59
C ASP A 44 4.24 4.14 -17.30
N ALA A 45 3.44 5.09 -17.80
CA ALA A 45 3.66 6.50 -17.50
C ALA A 45 3.52 6.81 -15.99
N LEU A 46 2.50 6.24 -15.33
CA LEU A 46 2.30 6.45 -13.89
C LEU A 46 3.35 5.73 -13.06
N ARG A 47 3.86 4.57 -13.49
CA ARG A 47 4.99 3.89 -12.83
C ARG A 47 6.27 4.70 -12.94
N ALA A 48 6.57 5.28 -14.10
CA ALA A 48 7.72 6.17 -14.27
C ALA A 48 7.61 7.40 -13.36
N ARG A 49 6.44 8.04 -13.32
CA ARG A 49 6.17 9.15 -12.41
C ARG A 49 6.32 8.76 -10.93
N ALA A 50 5.81 7.59 -10.54
CA ALA A 50 5.95 7.08 -9.18
C ALA A 50 7.43 6.84 -8.82
N ALA A 51 8.24 6.33 -9.76
CA ALA A 51 9.66 6.11 -9.55
C ALA A 51 10.39 7.42 -9.24
N GLU A 52 10.08 8.50 -9.96
CA GLU A 52 10.63 9.83 -9.70
C GLU A 52 10.13 10.40 -8.37
N GLN A 53 8.81 10.39 -8.16
CA GLN A 53 8.17 11.04 -7.01
C GLN A 53 8.53 10.37 -5.68
N PHE A 54 8.75 9.06 -5.68
CA PHE A 54 9.01 8.26 -4.47
C PHE A 54 10.48 7.83 -4.33
N ALA A 55 11.38 8.26 -5.22
CA ALA A 55 12.79 7.87 -5.24
C ALA A 55 13.48 8.00 -3.88
N VAL A 56 13.20 9.08 -3.14
CA VAL A 56 13.80 9.34 -1.82
C VAL A 56 13.55 8.23 -0.81
N TYR A 57 12.38 7.57 -0.87
CA TYR A 57 12.04 6.49 0.05
C TYR A 57 12.91 5.25 -0.18
N GLY A 58 13.45 5.05 -1.39
CA GLY A 58 14.41 3.97 -1.65
C GLY A 58 15.76 4.15 -0.94
N GLN A 59 16.07 5.38 -0.52
CA GLN A 59 17.35 5.76 0.10
C GLN A 59 17.27 5.81 1.63
N LEU A 60 16.06 5.86 2.21
CA LEU A 60 15.88 5.90 3.65
C LEU A 60 16.02 4.49 4.24
N PRO A 61 16.91 4.25 5.23
CA PRO A 61 17.19 2.90 5.73
C PRO A 61 15.94 2.12 6.19
N SER A 62 15.00 2.79 6.86
CA SER A 62 13.77 2.17 7.34
C SER A 62 12.82 1.74 6.21
N TYR A 63 12.73 2.52 5.13
CA TYR A 63 11.90 2.20 3.98
C TYR A 63 12.55 1.12 3.12
N ARG A 64 13.86 1.21 2.88
CA ARG A 64 14.64 0.18 2.17
C ARG A 64 14.46 -1.19 2.82
N ALA A 65 14.54 -1.26 4.14
CA ALA A 65 14.35 -2.50 4.89
C ALA A 65 12.96 -3.14 4.70
N MET A 66 11.91 -2.35 4.47
CA MET A 66 10.57 -2.87 4.16
C MET A 66 10.47 -3.33 2.71
N LEU A 67 11.02 -2.55 1.77
CA LEU A 67 11.07 -2.92 0.36
C LEU A 67 11.86 -4.24 0.14
N ASP A 68 12.96 -4.45 0.88
CA ASP A 68 13.74 -5.68 0.82
C ASP A 68 12.97 -6.91 1.32
N ARG A 69 12.21 -6.77 2.41
CA ARG A 69 11.34 -7.85 2.93
C ARG A 69 10.28 -8.26 1.91
N GLU A 70 9.76 -7.25 1.23
CA GLU A 70 8.76 -7.41 0.18
C GLU A 70 9.34 -8.03 -1.10
N GLY A 71 10.65 -7.85 -1.35
CA GLY A 71 11.30 -8.22 -2.61
C GLY A 71 11.16 -7.17 -3.71
N TYR A 72 10.77 -5.94 -3.35
CA TYR A 72 10.62 -4.82 -4.26
C TYR A 72 11.96 -4.17 -4.56
N ARG A 73 12.25 -3.96 -5.83
CA ARG A 73 13.51 -3.31 -6.22
C ARG A 73 13.45 -1.84 -5.86
N ASP A 74 12.33 -1.20 -6.19
CA ASP A 74 12.19 0.24 -6.12
C ASP A 74 10.85 0.66 -5.47
N PRO A 75 10.75 1.90 -4.95
CA PRO A 75 9.55 2.36 -4.25
C PRO A 75 8.24 2.26 -5.06
N GLN A 76 8.28 2.48 -6.38
CA GLN A 76 7.09 2.38 -7.24
C GLN A 76 6.50 0.98 -7.31
N ASP A 77 7.24 -0.07 -6.94
CA ASP A 77 6.71 -1.44 -6.90
C ASP A 77 5.67 -1.63 -5.78
N ALA A 78 5.70 -0.77 -4.75
CA ALA A 78 4.69 -0.73 -3.70
C ALA A 78 3.47 0.15 -4.03
N ALA A 79 3.47 0.88 -5.15
CA ALA A 79 2.32 1.69 -5.57
C ALA A 79 1.26 0.83 -6.27
N LEU A 80 -0.01 1.09 -5.98
CA LEU A 80 -1.15 0.44 -6.62
C LEU A 80 -1.51 1.22 -7.88
N ILE A 81 -1.06 0.75 -9.04
CA ILE A 81 -1.21 1.43 -10.34
C ILE A 81 -1.83 0.47 -11.34
N GLY A 82 -2.95 0.84 -11.94
CA GLY A 82 -3.67 -0.02 -12.88
C GLY A 82 -5.03 0.53 -13.26
N ASP A 83 -5.79 -0.25 -14.01
CA ASP A 83 -7.22 0.00 -14.17
C ASP A 83 -7.97 -0.24 -12.85
N GLU A 84 -9.28 0.02 -12.85
CA GLU A 84 -10.10 -0.14 -11.66
C GLU A 84 -10.04 -1.56 -11.09
N LYS A 85 -10.03 -2.59 -11.95
CA LYS A 85 -10.05 -3.99 -11.52
C LYS A 85 -8.71 -4.38 -10.88
N SER A 86 -7.60 -4.05 -11.53
CA SER A 86 -6.25 -4.32 -11.01
C SER A 86 -6.00 -3.58 -9.70
N VAL A 87 -6.44 -2.33 -9.60
CA VAL A 87 -6.31 -1.56 -8.36
C VAL A 87 -7.16 -2.17 -7.25
N THR A 88 -8.43 -2.51 -7.49
CA THR A 88 -9.28 -3.18 -6.49
C THR A 88 -8.66 -4.48 -6.00
N GLN A 89 -8.19 -5.34 -6.90
CA GLN A 89 -7.54 -6.60 -6.53
C GLN A 89 -6.34 -6.36 -5.60
N ARG A 90 -5.55 -5.31 -5.86
CA ARG A 90 -4.40 -4.97 -5.01
C ARG A 90 -4.80 -4.42 -3.64
N ILE A 91 -5.99 -3.83 -3.51
CA ILE A 91 -6.55 -3.45 -2.20
C ILE A 91 -7.04 -4.70 -1.47
N ASP A 92 -7.70 -5.62 -2.16
CA ASP A 92 -8.14 -6.92 -1.60
C ASP A 92 -6.94 -7.69 -1.03
N GLU A 93 -5.81 -7.73 -1.75
CA GLU A 93 -4.58 -8.39 -1.27
C GLU A 93 -4.01 -7.76 0.02
N LEU A 94 -4.25 -6.47 0.27
CA LEU A 94 -3.85 -5.83 1.54
C LEU A 94 -4.81 -6.24 2.67
N HIS A 95 -6.11 -6.31 2.39
CA HIS A 95 -7.09 -6.80 3.35
C HIS A 95 -6.81 -8.27 3.73
N ASP A 96 -6.55 -9.12 2.74
CA ASP A 96 -6.17 -10.52 2.95
C ASP A 96 -4.84 -10.67 3.72
N ALA A 97 -3.96 -9.66 3.63
CA ALA A 97 -2.74 -9.58 4.44
C ALA A 97 -2.98 -9.12 5.89
N GLY A 98 -4.23 -8.91 6.30
CA GLY A 98 -4.62 -8.51 7.65
C GLY A 98 -4.56 -7.00 7.90
N VAL A 99 -4.72 -6.18 6.85
CA VAL A 99 -4.93 -4.74 7.00
C VAL A 99 -6.40 -4.47 7.29
N ASP A 100 -6.69 -3.88 8.46
CA ASP A 100 -8.04 -3.47 8.85
C ASP A 100 -8.47 -2.17 8.16
N GLU A 101 -7.53 -1.23 7.96
CA GLU A 101 -7.81 0.05 7.32
C GLU A 101 -6.80 0.37 6.20
N PHE A 102 -7.31 0.47 4.97
CA PHE A 102 -6.52 0.95 3.85
C PHE A 102 -6.70 2.45 3.63
N VAL A 103 -5.59 3.19 3.60
CA VAL A 103 -5.55 4.62 3.30
C VAL A 103 -4.84 4.86 1.97
N GLY A 104 -5.63 4.96 0.90
CA GLY A 104 -5.12 5.29 -0.43
C GLY A 104 -4.57 6.72 -0.50
N TYR A 105 -3.35 6.89 -1.00
CA TYR A 105 -2.75 8.19 -1.33
C TYR A 105 -2.75 8.43 -2.86
N PRO A 106 -3.76 9.15 -3.41
CA PRO A 106 -3.80 9.47 -4.84
C PRO A 106 -2.63 10.38 -5.22
N PHE A 107 -1.75 9.91 -6.11
CA PHE A 107 -0.53 10.64 -6.49
C PHE A 107 -0.52 11.12 -7.95
N ASP A 108 -1.50 10.71 -8.76
CA ASP A 108 -1.66 11.22 -10.11
C ASP A 108 -1.93 12.75 -10.09
N ALA A 109 -1.20 13.48 -10.93
CA ALA A 109 -1.36 14.92 -11.11
C ALA A 109 -2.52 15.29 -12.05
N SER A 110 -3.09 14.34 -12.79
CA SER A 110 -4.24 14.60 -13.66
C SER A 110 -5.55 14.72 -12.85
N ASP A 111 -6.42 15.67 -13.21
CA ASP A 111 -7.74 15.78 -12.59
C ASP A 111 -8.61 14.55 -12.86
N GLY A 112 -8.52 14.00 -14.09
CA GLY A 112 -9.26 12.81 -14.51
C GLY A 112 -8.87 11.57 -13.72
N GLY A 113 -7.58 11.26 -13.63
CA GLY A 113 -7.09 10.10 -12.87
C GLY A 113 -7.29 10.25 -11.36
N ARG A 114 -7.16 11.46 -10.79
CA ARG A 114 -7.58 11.73 -9.41
C ARG A 114 -9.06 11.45 -9.19
N ALA A 115 -9.92 11.91 -10.09
CA ALA A 115 -11.37 11.70 -10.00
C ALA A 115 -11.72 10.21 -10.10
N ARG A 116 -11.12 9.48 -11.06
CA ARG A 116 -11.27 8.02 -11.20
C ARG A 116 -10.81 7.27 -9.96
N THR A 117 -9.62 7.56 -9.46
CA THR A 117 -9.06 6.94 -8.25
C THR A 117 -9.96 7.18 -7.03
N ARG A 118 -10.41 8.43 -6.82
CA ARG A 118 -11.33 8.76 -5.73
C ARG A 118 -12.70 8.10 -5.89
N LYS A 119 -13.19 7.93 -7.11
CA LYS A 119 -14.45 7.22 -7.37
C LYS A 119 -14.30 5.76 -6.97
N LEU A 120 -13.22 5.08 -7.40
CA LEU A 120 -12.94 3.70 -6.99
C LEU A 120 -12.91 3.56 -5.47
N LEU A 121 -12.18 4.43 -4.77
CA LEU A 121 -12.06 4.37 -3.30
C LEU A 121 -13.39 4.59 -2.56
N ARG A 122 -14.33 5.37 -3.12
CA ARG A 122 -15.67 5.55 -2.53
C ARG A 122 -16.61 4.39 -2.81
N ASP A 123 -16.42 3.72 -3.94
CA ASP A 123 -17.29 2.63 -4.39
C ASP A 123 -16.81 1.26 -3.88
N TYR A 124 -15.53 1.16 -3.46
CA TYR A 124 -14.95 -0.01 -2.82
C TYR A 124 -15.69 -0.34 -1.52
N ARG A 125 -16.02 -1.62 -1.33
CA ARG A 125 -16.81 -2.14 -0.21
C ARG A 125 -16.22 -3.43 0.30
#